data_AF-A0A3M2DTK3-F1
#
_entry.id   AF-A0A3M2DTK3-F1
#
_cell.length_a   1.000
_cell.length_b   1.000
_cell.length_c   1.000
_cell.angle_alpha   90.00
_cell.angle_beta   90.00
_cell.angle_gamma   90.00
#
_symmetry.space_group_name_H-M   'P 1'
#
loop_
_entity.id
_entity.type
_entity.pdbx_description
1 polymer ?
#
loop_
_entity_poly.entity_id
_entity_poly.type
_entity_poly.pdbx_seq_one_letter_code
_entity_poly.pdbx_strand_id
1 'polypeptide(L)'
;MTDRRATWANARVAHVSVRGRAGGRRLVEGEGKSIGVPIADLCAAPDGPRDRQLVLGDEFLVLEVRDGWAFGVARDGGYAGYVKSAALT
;
A
#
# COMPACT_ATOMS: atom_id res chain seq x y z
N MET A 1 -5.02 -12.17 -12.32
CA MET A 1 -4.80 -11.57 -10.99
C MET A 1 -3.30 -11.33 -10.85
N THR A 2 -2.85 -10.08 -10.78
CA THR A 2 -1.43 -9.74 -10.66
C THR A 2 -0.95 -10.02 -9.24
N ASP A 3 0.18 -10.71 -9.08
CA ASP A 3 0.75 -10.96 -7.77
C ASP A 3 1.13 -9.63 -7.07
N ARG A 4 0.42 -9.35 -5.97
CA ARG A 4 0.57 -8.14 -5.16
C ARG A 4 1.83 -8.13 -4.30
N ARG A 5 2.43 -9.29 -4.05
CA ARG A 5 3.75 -9.40 -3.40
C ARG A 5 4.87 -9.04 -4.36
N ALA A 6 4.67 -9.26 -5.65
CA ALA A 6 5.63 -8.95 -6.70
C ALA A 6 5.47 -7.54 -7.29
N THR A 7 4.38 -6.82 -6.97
CA THR A 7 4.00 -5.57 -7.64
C THR A 7 3.71 -4.47 -6.62
N TRP A 8 4.75 -3.73 -6.23
CA TRP A 8 4.62 -2.53 -5.39
C TRP A 8 4.30 -1.29 -6.24
N ALA A 9 3.20 -1.37 -6.98
CA ALA A 9 2.78 -0.32 -7.92
C ALA A 9 1.26 -0.26 -8.08
N ASN A 10 0.73 0.94 -8.27
CA ASN A 10 -0.64 1.18 -8.72
C ASN A 10 -0.64 1.81 -10.13
N ALA A 11 -1.73 2.43 -10.57
CA ALA A 11 -1.79 3.06 -11.89
C ALA A 11 -0.87 4.29 -12.04
N ARG A 12 -0.43 4.91 -10.94
CA ARG A 12 0.26 6.21 -10.90
C ARG A 12 1.67 6.13 -10.36
N VAL A 13 1.87 5.42 -9.26
CA VAL A 13 3.15 5.30 -8.54
C VAL A 13 3.65 3.87 -8.49
N ALA A 14 4.96 3.72 -8.39
CA ALA A 14 5.64 2.47 -8.14
C ALA A 14 6.80 2.69 -7.17
N HIS A 15 7.07 1.73 -6.28
CA HIS A 15 8.23 1.82 -5.40
C HIS A 15 9.54 1.71 -6.21
N VAL A 16 10.61 2.39 -5.77
CA VAL A 16 11.91 2.37 -6.46
C VAL A 16 12.50 0.97 -6.65
N SER A 17 12.19 0.02 -5.75
CA SER A 17 12.67 -1.37 -5.87
C SER A 17 12.14 -2.12 -7.09
N VAL A 18 11.02 -1.67 -7.68
CA VAL A 18 10.42 -2.27 -8.86
C VAL A 18 10.64 -1.43 -10.13
N ARG A 19 11.67 -0.57 -10.17
CA ARG A 19 11.99 0.33 -11.29
C ARG A 19 11.96 -0.35 -12.67
N GLY A 20 12.53 -1.55 -12.80
CA GLY A 20 12.53 -2.29 -14.07
C GLY A 20 11.15 -2.73 -14.55
N ARG A 21 10.13 -2.70 -13.69
CA ARG A 21 8.73 -3.06 -13.98
C ARG A 21 7.76 -1.89 -13.79
N ALA A 22 8.28 -0.67 -13.60
CA ALA A 22 7.48 0.50 -13.27
C ALA A 22 6.58 0.95 -14.42
N GLY A 23 6.89 0.61 -15.68
CA GLY A 23 6.02 0.86 -16.83
C GLY A 23 5.59 2.33 -16.95
N GLY A 24 6.53 3.26 -16.81
CA GLY A 24 6.29 4.71 -16.92
C GLY A 24 5.67 5.38 -15.69
N ARG A 25 5.35 4.62 -14.64
CA ARG A 25 4.83 5.17 -13.37
C ARG A 25 5.89 6.01 -12.66
N ARG A 26 5.44 6.98 -11.86
CA ARG A 26 6.32 7.77 -11.00
C ARG A 26 6.96 6.86 -9.95
N LEU A 27 8.28 6.89 -9.88
CA LEU A 27 9.03 6.15 -8.87
C LEU A 27 9.09 6.94 -7.56
N VAL A 28 8.82 6.28 -6.45
CA VAL A 28 8.84 6.86 -5.11
C VAL A 28 9.51 5.90 -4.11
N GLU A 29 10.22 6.43 -3.13
CA GLU A 29 10.79 5.63 -2.03
C GLU A 29 9.72 5.26 -0.99
N GLY A 30 8.69 6.10 -0.87
CA GLY A 30 7.63 5.95 0.11
C GLY A 30 8.02 6.47 1.50
N GLU A 31 7.03 6.46 2.39
CA GLU A 31 7.13 6.92 3.77
C GLU A 31 6.69 5.78 4.69
N GLY A 32 7.53 5.43 5.68
CA GLY A 32 7.17 4.43 6.68
C GLY A 32 6.16 4.98 7.67
N LYS A 33 5.05 4.26 7.83
CA LYS A 33 3.99 4.53 8.81
C LYS A 33 3.61 3.27 9.56
N SER A 34 2.83 3.43 10.62
CA SER A 34 2.21 2.32 11.34
C SER A 34 0.70 2.38 11.25
N ILE A 35 0.05 1.22 11.31
CA ILE A 35 -1.40 1.14 11.51
C ILE A 35 -1.71 1.62 12.94
N GLY A 36 -2.53 2.68 13.05
CA GLY A 36 -2.90 3.34 14.31
C GLY A 36 -4.26 2.93 14.88
N VAL A 37 -4.96 2.01 14.23
CA VAL A 37 -6.27 1.49 14.66
C VAL A 37 -6.16 0.00 14.98
N PRO A 38 -7.04 -0.58 15.83
CA PRO A 38 -6.97 -2.00 16.18
C PRO A 38 -6.92 -2.93 14.97
N ILE A 39 -7.72 -2.62 13.94
CA ILE A 39 -7.82 -3.37 12.69
C ILE A 39 -8.01 -2.40 11.53
N ALA A 40 -7.22 -2.56 10.48
CA ALA A 40 -7.38 -1.86 9.20
C ALA A 40 -7.51 -2.85 8.05
N ASP A 41 -8.46 -2.62 7.15
CA ASP A 41 -8.60 -3.43 5.94
C ASP A 41 -7.56 -3.01 4.90
N LEU A 42 -6.85 -3.99 4.33
CA LEU A 42 -6.00 -3.83 3.16
C LEU A 42 -6.79 -4.27 1.93
N CYS A 43 -7.18 -3.31 1.10
CA CYS A 43 -8.04 -3.53 -0.06
C CYS A 43 -7.26 -3.55 -1.38
N ALA A 44 -7.79 -4.26 -2.37
CA ALA A 44 -7.22 -4.34 -3.71
C ALA A 44 -7.30 -3.01 -4.48
N ALA A 45 -8.30 -2.19 -4.16
CA ALA A 45 -8.58 -0.87 -4.69
C ALA A 45 -9.29 -0.01 -3.61
N PRO A 46 -9.29 1.33 -3.75
CA PRO A 46 -10.14 2.20 -2.93
C PRO A 46 -11.60 1.73 -2.94
N ASP A 47 -12.18 1.58 -1.75
CA ASP A 47 -13.56 1.11 -1.51
C ASP A 47 -13.89 -0.23 -2.22
N GLY A 48 -12.85 -0.99 -2.58
CA GLY A 48 -12.94 -2.29 -3.23
C GLY A 48 -12.90 -3.46 -2.24
N PRO A 49 -12.82 -4.70 -2.75
CA PRO A 49 -12.76 -5.89 -1.91
C PRO A 49 -11.51 -5.87 -1.02
N ARG A 50 -11.71 -6.36 0.21
CA ARG A 50 -10.64 -6.60 1.16
C ARG A 50 -9.85 -7.83 0.78
N ASP A 51 -8.53 -7.69 0.71
CA ASP A 51 -7.61 -8.81 0.51
C ASP A 51 -7.22 -9.43 1.86
N ARG A 52 -6.86 -8.60 2.84
CA ARG A 52 -6.57 -9.02 4.22
C ARG A 52 -6.79 -7.89 5.22
N GLN A 53 -6.56 -8.20 6.48
CA GLN A 53 -6.51 -7.20 7.54
C GLN A 53 -5.08 -7.02 8.04
N LEU A 54 -4.80 -5.81 8.49
CA LEU A 54 -3.61 -5.40 9.23
C LEU A 54 -4.06 -4.99 10.63
N VAL A 55 -3.17 -5.12 11.61
CA VAL A 55 -3.46 -4.84 13.02
C VAL A 55 -2.67 -3.64 13.53
N LEU A 56 -3.09 -3.09 14.66
CA LEU A 56 -2.40 -2.00 15.35
C LEU A 56 -0.89 -2.26 15.46
N GLY A 57 -0.09 -1.29 15.00
CA GLY A 57 1.36 -1.35 15.02
C GLY A 57 1.99 -1.96 13.77
N ASP A 58 1.22 -2.63 12.89
CA ASP A 58 1.77 -3.16 11.63
C ASP A 58 2.43 -2.05 10.81
N GLU A 59 3.62 -2.33 10.30
CA GLU A 59 4.38 -1.40 9.47
C GLU A 59 3.83 -1.36 8.05
N PHE A 60 3.60 -0.14 7.56
CA PHE A 60 3.08 0.14 6.24
C PHE A 60 3.92 1.18 5.52
N LEU A 61 4.48 0.83 4.37
CA LEU A 61 5.20 1.76 3.50
C LEU A 61 4.20 2.47 2.58
N VAL A 62 3.88 3.72 2.88
CA VAL A 62 2.98 4.55 2.07
C VAL A 62 3.72 5.02 0.82
N LEU A 63 3.16 4.78 -0.36
CA LEU A 63 3.69 5.25 -1.64
C LEU A 63 2.90 6.44 -2.21
N GLU A 64 1.61 6.55 -1.87
CA GLU A 64 0.74 7.65 -2.28
C GLU A 64 -0.42 7.79 -1.30
N VAL A 65 -0.81 9.03 -0.96
CA VAL A 65 -2.07 9.33 -0.30
C VAL A 65 -2.94 10.14 -1.25
N ARG A 66 -4.18 9.71 -1.45
CA ARG A 66 -5.12 10.36 -2.35
C ARG A 66 -6.56 10.01 -1.99
N ASP A 67 -7.45 11.00 -2.00
CA ASP A 67 -8.90 10.83 -1.83
C ASP A 67 -9.26 10.01 -0.56
N GLY A 68 -8.54 10.26 0.55
CA GLY A 68 -8.73 9.58 1.83
C GLY A 68 -8.10 8.17 1.92
N TRP A 69 -7.45 7.70 0.87
CA TRP A 69 -6.82 6.39 0.80
C TRP A 69 -5.29 6.49 0.70
N ALA A 70 -4.59 5.58 1.37
CA ALA A 70 -3.15 5.40 1.24
C ALA A 70 -2.87 4.12 0.44
N PHE A 71 -2.21 4.26 -0.71
CA PHE A 71 -1.62 3.13 -1.42
C PHE A 71 -0.23 2.86 -0.85
N GLY A 72 0.07 1.61 -0.56
CA GLY A 72 1.35 1.25 0.02
C GLY A 72 1.54 -0.25 0.16
N VAL A 73 2.52 -0.63 0.96
CA VAL A 73 2.96 -2.01 1.14
C VAL A 73 2.97 -2.36 2.62
N ALA A 74 2.20 -3.37 3.00
CA ALA A 74 2.34 -4.01 4.31
C ALA A 74 3.70 -4.72 4.37
N ARG A 75 4.57 -4.32 5.31
CA ARG A 75 5.92 -4.90 5.41
C ARG A 75 5.87 -6.37 5.80
N ASP A 76 4.92 -6.76 6.65
CA ASP A 76 4.62 -8.16 6.90
C ASP A 76 4.02 -8.85 5.65
N GLY A 77 4.83 -9.71 5.04
CA GLY A 77 4.44 -10.47 3.85
C GLY A 77 4.44 -9.70 2.53
N GLY A 78 4.85 -8.41 2.52
CA GLY A 78 5.15 -7.62 1.33
C GLY A 78 3.95 -7.29 0.42
N TYR A 79 2.73 -7.23 0.97
CA TYR A 79 1.51 -7.03 0.19
C TYR A 79 1.27 -5.56 -0.15
N ALA A 80 1.20 -5.25 -1.44
CA ALA A 80 0.79 -3.93 -1.91
C ALA A 80 -0.74 -3.80 -2.01
N GLY A 81 -1.30 -2.73 -1.44
CA GLY A 81 -2.73 -2.48 -1.42
C GLY A 81 -3.10 -1.10 -0.89
N TYR A 82 -4.37 -0.93 -0.55
CA TYR A 82 -4.94 0.33 -0.08
C TYR A 82 -5.48 0.20 1.34
N VAL A 83 -5.13 1.16 2.19
CA VAL A 83 -5.74 1.35 3.52
C VAL A 83 -6.35 2.75 3.60
N LYS A 84 -7.31 2.98 4.51
CA LYS A 84 -7.77 4.35 4.78
C LYS A 84 -6.60 5.14 5.36
N SER A 85 -6.33 6.32 4.81
CA SER A 85 -5.22 7.17 5.26
C SER A 85 -5.33 7.57 6.74
N ALA A 86 -6.57 7.74 7.23
CA ALA A 86 -6.86 8.04 8.63
C ALA A 86 -6.56 6.86 9.59
N ALA A 87 -6.29 5.66 9.06
CA ALA A 87 -5.88 4.51 9.86
C ALA A 87 -4.38 4.47 10.14
N LEU A 88 -3.60 5.44 9.62
CA LEU A 88 -2.15 5.50 9.74
C LEU A 88 -1.71 6.59 10.73
N THR A 89 -0.64 6.30 11.47
CA THR A 89 0.11 7.28 12.28
C THR A 89 1.45 7.55 11.61
#